data_AF-A0A6G6WHX5-F1
#
_entry.id   AF-A0A6G6WHX5-F1
#
_cell.length_a   1.000
_cell.length_b   1.000
_cell.length_c   1.000
_cell.angle_alpha   90.00
_cell.angle_beta   90.00
_cell.angle_gamma   90.00
#
_symmetry.space_group_name_H-M   'P 1'
#
loop_
_entity.id
_entity.type
_entity.pdbx_description
1 polymer ?
#
loop_
_entity_poly.entity_id
_entity_poly.type
_entity_poly.pdbx_seq_one_letter_code
_entity_poly.pdbx_strand_id
1 'polypeptide(L)'
;MTRRPRTPQSGGRFDRTSWNKAVMVLNVAIIGGLTIVGLTYVSNTRESGTDAVASPPPSVASTLAQPDEDSASPEPTDVAAPASEAPTAPAQASAPAPKVPLTMRSDFSSGDAWPVGAGFREAGTLAWPLGVVDGLMTHGAARSPDAVSWLEKWTKADVRRIGARVVFAPNHSGSAALTAWHTSILDLDGQATPRTGMRLVVTPSGWRLVAVDGRAAETIGSGTYTLAGRSARFDLVRKADTVWVTDPSGTVTSVSDPRVASLSGPWASWELRDARVGTRPAGFAEVWAG
;
A
#
# COMPACT_ATOMS: atom_id res chain seq x y z
N MET A 1 -10.75 -22.09 -18.01
CA MET A 1 -9.31 -22.42 -17.91
C MET A 1 -8.60 -21.28 -17.18
N THR A 2 -8.24 -21.46 -15.92
CA THR A 2 -7.62 -20.43 -15.06
C THR A 2 -6.11 -20.47 -15.25
N ARG A 3 -5.53 -19.42 -15.86
CA ARG A 3 -4.09 -19.28 -16.09
C ARG A 3 -3.40 -19.00 -14.75
N ARG A 4 -2.43 -19.83 -14.35
CA ARG A 4 -1.66 -19.59 -13.11
C ARG A 4 -0.70 -18.40 -13.33
N PRO A 5 -0.58 -17.48 -12.36
CA PRO A 5 0.39 -16.39 -12.41
C PRO A 5 1.82 -16.94 -12.44
N ARG A 6 2.69 -16.31 -13.25
CA ARG A 6 4.12 -16.62 -13.25
C ARG A 6 4.78 -15.90 -12.08
N THR A 7 5.09 -16.64 -11.03
CA THR A 7 6.01 -16.21 -9.97
C THR A 7 7.46 -16.36 -10.44
N PRO A 8 8.40 -15.51 -9.97
CA PRO A 8 9.79 -15.57 -10.39
C PRO A 8 10.48 -16.86 -9.95
N GLN A 9 11.28 -17.43 -10.85
CA GLN A 9 12.29 -18.43 -10.50
C GLN A 9 13.38 -17.76 -9.65
N SER A 10 13.55 -18.22 -8.41
CA SER A 10 14.67 -17.80 -7.56
C SER A 10 15.97 -18.43 -8.06
N GLY A 11 16.83 -17.64 -8.72
CA GLY A 11 18.21 -18.02 -9.04
C GLY A 11 19.18 -17.37 -8.08
N GLY A 12 19.86 -18.17 -7.23
CA GLY A 12 20.98 -17.74 -6.39
C GLY A 12 20.93 -18.27 -4.96
N ARG A 13 21.59 -19.41 -4.71
CA ARG A 13 21.65 -20.12 -3.42
C ARG A 13 22.39 -19.30 -2.35
N PHE A 14 21.68 -18.91 -1.30
CA PHE A 14 22.25 -18.80 0.05
C PHE A 14 22.06 -20.15 0.74
N ASP A 15 23.13 -20.70 1.30
CA ASP A 15 23.14 -22.01 1.95
C ASP A 15 22.29 -21.99 3.24
N ARG A 16 21.04 -22.47 3.11
CA ARG A 16 20.01 -22.53 4.15
C ARG A 16 20.10 -23.78 5.04
N THR A 17 21.11 -24.62 4.85
CA THR A 17 21.14 -25.96 5.45
C THR A 17 21.49 -25.95 6.94
N SER A 18 22.15 -24.89 7.44
CA SER A 18 22.49 -24.73 8.86
C SER A 18 21.38 -24.09 9.71
N TRP A 19 20.49 -23.29 9.11
CA TRP A 19 19.47 -22.54 9.85
C TRP A 19 18.21 -23.36 10.15
N ASN A 20 17.84 -24.27 9.25
CA ASN A 20 16.66 -25.13 9.42
C ASN A 20 16.81 -26.19 10.53
N LYS A 21 18.04 -26.57 10.91
CA LYS A 21 18.24 -27.52 12.04
C LYS A 21 18.02 -26.86 13.40
N ALA A 22 18.27 -25.57 13.54
CA ALA A 22 18.04 -24.84 14.79
C ALA A 22 16.55 -24.56 15.05
N VAL A 23 15.77 -24.28 13.99
CA VAL A 23 14.34 -23.97 14.10
C VAL A 23 13.48 -25.23 14.28
N MET A 24 13.91 -26.39 13.76
CA MET A 24 13.13 -27.62 13.85
C MET A 24 13.20 -28.28 15.23
N VAL A 25 14.27 -28.08 16.01
CA VAL A 25 14.38 -28.60 17.39
C VAL A 25 13.51 -27.78 18.36
N LEU A 26 13.25 -26.51 18.08
CA LEU A 26 12.44 -25.64 18.95
C LEU A 26 10.93 -25.89 18.81
N ASN A 27 10.44 -26.28 17.62
CA ASN A 27 9.00 -26.51 17.39
C ASN A 27 8.51 -27.91 17.80
N VAL A 28 9.38 -28.91 17.89
CA VAL A 28 8.98 -30.28 18.31
C VAL A 28 8.81 -30.37 19.84
N ALA A 29 9.47 -29.51 20.62
CA ALA A 29 9.28 -29.45 22.07
C ALA A 29 7.97 -28.78 22.51
N ILE A 30 7.35 -27.94 21.65
CA ILE A 30 6.16 -27.16 21.99
C ILE A 30 4.86 -27.90 21.61
N ILE A 31 4.92 -28.82 20.64
CA ILE A 31 3.73 -29.57 20.15
C ILE A 31 3.45 -30.84 20.98
N GLY A 32 4.37 -31.27 21.85
CA GLY A 32 4.17 -32.43 22.74
C GLY A 32 3.39 -32.17 24.05
N GLY A 33 3.03 -30.92 24.33
CA GLY A 33 2.55 -30.50 25.67
C GLY A 33 1.07 -30.15 25.82
N LEU A 34 0.25 -30.21 24.76
CA LEU A 34 -1.15 -29.73 24.80
C LEU A 34 -2.17 -30.75 24.27
N THR A 35 -2.00 -32.02 24.59
CA THR A 35 -2.93 -33.12 24.23
C THR A 35 -3.76 -33.65 25.39
N ILE A 36 -3.84 -32.92 26.51
CA ILE A 36 -4.66 -33.33 27.67
C ILE A 36 -5.36 -32.08 28.19
N VAL A 37 -6.70 -32.12 28.27
CA VAL A 37 -7.68 -31.13 28.77
C VAL A 37 -8.52 -30.52 27.65
N GLY A 38 -9.76 -31.02 27.54
CA GLY A 38 -10.79 -30.45 26.67
C GLY A 38 -11.75 -31.46 26.04
N LEU A 39 -11.97 -32.62 26.65
CA LEU A 39 -12.92 -33.64 26.20
C LEU A 39 -13.93 -33.94 27.32
N THR A 40 -14.79 -32.96 27.61
CA THR A 40 -16.04 -33.07 28.38
C THR A 40 -16.73 -31.72 28.33
N TYR A 41 -18.06 -31.68 28.15
CA TYR A 41 -18.96 -30.53 27.96
C TYR A 41 -19.16 -30.11 26.49
N VAL A 42 -20.33 -30.16 25.83
CA VAL A 42 -21.73 -30.44 26.20
C VAL A 42 -22.48 -30.89 24.95
N SER A 43 -23.32 -31.91 25.09
CA SER A 43 -24.49 -32.18 24.25
C SER A 43 -25.76 -31.81 25.03
N ASN A 44 -26.79 -31.36 24.30
CA ASN A 44 -28.18 -31.08 24.71
C ASN A 44 -28.46 -29.80 25.52
N THR A 45 -29.13 -28.82 24.91
CA THR A 45 -30.59 -28.63 25.03
C THR A 45 -31.07 -27.48 24.15
N ARG A 46 -32.33 -27.58 23.73
CA ARG A 46 -33.07 -26.72 22.80
C ARG A 46 -34.28 -26.22 23.59
N GLU A 47 -34.57 -24.92 23.58
CA GLU A 47 -35.92 -24.29 23.50
C GLU A 47 -35.93 -22.80 23.86
N SER A 48 -36.93 -22.12 23.28
CA SER A 48 -37.11 -20.69 23.04
C SER A 48 -37.63 -19.86 24.23
N GLY A 49 -37.37 -18.55 24.23
CA GLY A 49 -38.02 -17.57 25.10
C GLY A 49 -37.41 -16.16 24.98
N THR A 50 -38.24 -15.12 25.11
CA THR A 50 -38.11 -13.73 24.62
C THR A 50 -37.33 -12.72 25.49
N ASP A 51 -36.91 -11.65 24.81
CA ASP A 51 -36.61 -10.27 25.21
C ASP A 51 -35.30 -9.87 25.93
N ALA A 52 -34.84 -8.69 25.49
CA ALA A 52 -33.89 -7.71 26.06
C ALA A 52 -32.48 -7.61 25.45
N VAL A 53 -32.18 -6.35 25.16
CA VAL A 53 -30.98 -5.72 24.59
C VAL A 53 -29.77 -5.85 25.51
N ALA A 54 -28.59 -6.12 24.93
CA ALA A 54 -27.30 -5.43 25.16
C ALA A 54 -26.06 -6.36 25.15
N SER A 55 -25.07 -5.92 24.36
CA SER A 55 -23.61 -6.03 24.53
C SER A 55 -22.88 -7.38 24.39
N PRO A 56 -21.89 -7.49 23.47
CA PRO A 56 -20.91 -8.57 23.45
C PRO A 56 -19.74 -8.30 24.44
N PRO A 57 -19.18 -9.35 25.08
CA PRO A 57 -17.96 -9.24 25.90
C PRO A 57 -16.67 -9.31 25.06
N PRO A 58 -15.49 -9.00 25.65
CA PRO A 58 -14.38 -8.37 24.93
C PRO A 58 -13.15 -9.27 24.65
N SER A 59 -12.34 -8.76 23.73
CA SER A 59 -10.86 -8.70 23.66
C SER A 59 -9.93 -9.91 23.46
N VAL A 60 -8.84 -9.52 22.80
CA VAL A 60 -7.58 -10.15 22.37
C VAL A 60 -6.73 -10.78 23.47
N ALA A 61 -5.90 -11.76 23.08
CA ALA A 61 -4.73 -12.18 23.84
C ALA A 61 -3.50 -11.37 23.40
N SER A 62 -3.01 -10.51 24.28
CA SER A 62 -1.64 -9.98 24.29
C SER A 62 -1.08 -10.18 25.70
N THR A 63 0.20 -10.56 25.80
CA THR A 63 0.85 -10.99 27.03
C THR A 63 1.56 -9.83 27.73
N LEU A 64 0.89 -9.14 28.65
CA LEU A 64 1.53 -8.31 29.69
C LEU A 64 0.50 -7.93 30.77
N ALA A 65 0.90 -8.04 32.04
CA ALA A 65 0.03 -7.80 33.19
C ALA A 65 -0.26 -6.30 33.39
N GLN A 66 -1.49 -6.00 33.82
CA GLN A 66 -1.98 -4.66 34.13
C GLN A 66 -2.40 -4.63 35.61
N PRO A 67 -1.99 -3.62 36.41
CA PRO A 67 -2.58 -3.38 37.72
C PRO A 67 -3.82 -2.48 37.63
N ASP A 68 -4.79 -2.75 38.50
CA ASP A 68 -6.04 -2.02 38.70
C ASP A 68 -5.83 -0.62 39.28
N GLU A 69 -6.55 0.38 38.78
CA GLU A 69 -7.05 1.51 39.59
C GLU A 69 -8.41 2.02 39.08
N ASP A 70 -9.40 1.99 39.97
CA ASP A 70 -10.68 2.68 39.88
C ASP A 70 -10.49 4.20 39.93
N SER A 71 -11.25 4.97 39.12
CA SER A 71 -11.96 6.18 39.58
C SER A 71 -12.81 6.83 38.49
N ALA A 72 -13.86 7.50 38.97
CA ALA A 72 -15.07 7.92 38.29
C ALA A 72 -14.94 9.05 37.24
N SER A 73 -15.97 9.08 36.38
CA SER A 73 -16.37 10.13 35.43
C SER A 73 -16.67 11.48 36.12
N PRO A 74 -16.65 12.63 35.40
CA PRO A 74 -17.78 12.99 34.55
C PRO A 74 -17.42 13.65 33.19
N GLU A 75 -18.40 13.65 32.28
CA GLU A 75 -18.45 14.36 30.98
C GLU A 75 -18.14 15.86 31.11
N PRO A 76 -17.71 16.49 29.99
CA PRO A 76 -18.68 17.35 29.32
C PRO A 76 -18.71 17.22 27.79
N THR A 77 -19.89 17.55 27.29
CA THR A 77 -20.29 17.77 25.91
C THR A 77 -19.46 18.87 25.26
N ASP A 78 -18.85 18.59 24.10
CA ASP A 78 -18.58 19.64 23.12
C ASP A 78 -18.62 19.09 21.69
N VAL A 79 -19.57 19.62 20.92
CA VAL A 79 -19.83 19.25 19.54
C VAL A 79 -18.79 19.98 18.67
N ALA A 80 -17.68 19.30 18.37
CA ALA A 80 -16.71 19.80 17.41
C ALA A 80 -17.31 19.79 15.99
N ALA A 81 -17.51 20.99 15.44
CA ALA A 81 -17.86 21.23 14.05
C ALA A 81 -16.84 20.57 13.08
N PRO A 82 -17.27 20.14 11.88
CA PRO A 82 -16.36 19.56 10.91
C PRO A 82 -15.27 20.58 10.51
N ALA A 83 -14.02 20.14 10.56
CA ALA A 83 -12.88 20.92 10.12
C ALA A 83 -13.08 21.38 8.66
N SER A 84 -13.07 22.69 8.44
CA SER A 84 -12.98 23.27 7.10
C SER A 84 -11.69 22.78 6.43
N GLU A 85 -11.83 22.00 5.36
CA GLU A 85 -10.77 21.83 4.37
C GLU A 85 -10.34 23.22 3.88
N ALA A 86 -9.09 23.59 4.15
CA ALA A 86 -8.51 24.79 3.58
C ALA A 86 -8.48 24.65 2.05
N PRO A 87 -8.80 25.71 1.28
CA PRO A 87 -8.85 25.62 -0.17
C PRO A 87 -7.43 25.39 -0.73
N THR A 88 -7.18 24.18 -1.21
CA THR A 88 -5.99 23.85 -2.01
C THR A 88 -6.02 24.71 -3.27
N ALA A 89 -4.98 25.54 -3.45
CA ALA A 89 -4.87 26.40 -4.63
C ALA A 89 -4.94 25.56 -5.92
N PRO A 90 -5.70 25.98 -6.95
CA PRO A 90 -5.81 25.25 -8.20
C PRO A 90 -4.44 25.17 -8.90
N ALA A 91 -4.11 23.96 -9.37
CA ALA A 91 -2.90 23.65 -10.11
C ALA A 91 -2.72 24.57 -11.33
N GLN A 92 -1.60 25.31 -11.38
CA GLN A 92 -1.20 26.08 -12.56
C GLN A 92 -0.27 25.25 -13.45
N ALA A 93 -0.54 25.26 -14.76
CA ALA A 93 0.37 24.71 -15.76
C ALA A 93 1.76 25.35 -15.59
N SER A 94 2.78 24.54 -15.40
CA SER A 94 4.11 24.97 -14.96
C SER A 94 5.17 24.82 -16.04
N ALA A 95 6.34 25.42 -15.82
CA ALA A 95 7.55 25.20 -16.60
C ALA A 95 7.86 23.70 -16.77
N PRO A 96 8.57 23.30 -17.85
CA PRO A 96 8.89 21.90 -18.11
C PRO A 96 9.63 21.27 -16.94
N ALA A 97 9.28 20.01 -16.63
CA ALA A 97 9.92 19.25 -15.56
C ALA A 97 11.44 19.14 -15.77
N PRO A 98 12.25 19.19 -14.71
CA PRO A 98 13.69 18.96 -14.80
C PRO A 98 14.01 17.60 -15.46
N LYS A 99 15.13 17.52 -16.18
CA LYS A 99 15.61 16.24 -16.72
C LYS A 99 16.28 15.43 -15.61
N VAL A 100 15.69 14.28 -15.27
CA VAL A 100 16.26 13.28 -14.37
C VAL A 100 16.37 11.95 -15.13
N PRO A 101 17.57 11.32 -15.20
CA PRO A 101 17.76 10.07 -15.91
C PRO A 101 17.00 8.93 -15.23
N LEU A 102 16.60 7.91 -16.00
CA LEU A 102 16.05 6.68 -15.44
C LEU A 102 17.19 5.74 -15.05
N THR A 103 17.05 5.10 -13.90
CA THR A 103 17.95 4.04 -13.42
C THR A 103 17.34 2.66 -13.59
N MET A 104 16.01 2.57 -13.72
CA MET A 104 15.30 1.33 -14.02
C MET A 104 14.01 1.55 -14.79
N ARG A 105 13.60 0.51 -15.53
CA ARG A 105 12.33 0.43 -16.25
C ARG A 105 11.94 -1.04 -16.41
N SER A 106 10.65 -1.34 -16.29
CA SER A 106 10.05 -2.64 -16.63
C SER A 106 8.76 -2.39 -17.39
N ASP A 107 8.67 -2.90 -18.62
CA ASP A 107 7.48 -2.89 -19.47
C ASP A 107 6.82 -4.28 -19.52
N PHE A 108 5.89 -4.51 -18.59
CA PHE A 108 5.17 -5.76 -18.47
C PHE A 108 4.34 -6.09 -19.71
N SER A 109 3.85 -5.07 -20.42
CA SER A 109 3.08 -5.27 -21.65
C SER A 109 3.92 -5.82 -22.80
N SER A 110 5.24 -5.59 -22.74
CA SER A 110 6.24 -6.15 -23.65
C SER A 110 6.83 -7.48 -23.14
N GLY A 111 6.39 -7.96 -21.96
CA GLY A 111 6.82 -9.22 -21.37
C GLY A 111 7.99 -9.13 -20.39
N ASP A 112 8.38 -7.93 -19.97
CA ASP A 112 9.46 -7.75 -18.99
C ASP A 112 9.11 -8.42 -17.65
N ALA A 113 10.15 -8.88 -16.95
CA ALA A 113 10.05 -9.31 -15.57
C ALA A 113 9.96 -8.11 -14.61
N TRP A 114 9.76 -8.40 -13.33
CA TRP A 114 9.90 -7.40 -12.27
C TRP A 114 11.27 -6.73 -12.30
N PRO A 115 11.39 -5.48 -11.81
CA PRO A 115 12.68 -4.84 -11.64
C PRO A 115 13.61 -5.74 -10.80
N VAL A 116 14.83 -5.96 -11.27
CA VAL A 116 15.79 -6.87 -10.61
C VAL A 116 16.05 -6.41 -9.18
N GLY A 117 15.80 -7.28 -8.20
CA GLY A 117 15.96 -6.97 -6.77
C GLY A 117 14.81 -6.18 -6.17
N ALA A 118 13.65 -6.10 -6.84
CA ALA A 118 12.42 -5.61 -6.22
C ALA A 118 11.84 -6.67 -5.26
N GLY A 119 11.27 -6.19 -4.16
CA GLY A 119 10.45 -6.98 -3.24
C GLY A 119 8.99 -6.59 -3.36
N PHE A 120 8.09 -7.38 -2.76
CA PHE A 120 6.69 -7.05 -2.66
C PHE A 120 6.13 -7.38 -1.28
N ARG A 121 5.08 -6.66 -0.90
CA ARG A 121 4.28 -6.90 0.32
C ARG A 121 2.81 -6.76 -0.04
N GLU A 122 1.98 -7.43 0.72
CA GLU A 122 0.53 -7.35 0.60
C GLU A 122 -0.09 -7.16 1.98
N ALA A 123 -1.24 -6.48 2.01
CA ALA A 123 -2.11 -6.36 3.17
C ALA A 123 -3.54 -6.72 2.75
N GLY A 124 -4.34 -7.17 3.71
CA GLY A 124 -5.67 -7.70 3.44
C GLY A 124 -5.65 -9.06 2.74
N THR A 125 -6.82 -9.52 2.32
CA THR A 125 -6.99 -10.80 1.62
C THR A 125 -7.25 -10.56 0.14
N LEU A 126 -6.45 -11.22 -0.71
CA LEU A 126 -6.53 -11.14 -2.16
C LEU A 126 -6.89 -12.49 -2.76
N ALA A 127 -7.59 -12.51 -3.90
CA ALA A 127 -7.92 -13.77 -4.58
C ALA A 127 -6.67 -14.52 -5.11
N TRP A 128 -5.61 -13.79 -5.42
CA TRP A 128 -4.27 -14.29 -5.76
C TRP A 128 -3.26 -13.14 -5.60
N PRO A 129 -1.99 -13.44 -5.28
CA PRO A 129 -0.99 -12.43 -4.93
C PRO A 129 -0.54 -11.60 -6.14
N LEU A 130 0.10 -10.47 -5.88
CA LEU A 130 0.71 -9.60 -6.88
C LEU A 130 1.59 -10.40 -7.85
N GLY A 131 1.39 -10.17 -9.14
CA GLY A 131 2.12 -10.85 -10.21
C GLY A 131 1.93 -10.16 -11.54
N VAL A 132 2.60 -10.68 -12.58
CA VAL A 132 2.38 -10.24 -13.96
C VAL A 132 1.37 -11.17 -14.62
N VAL A 133 0.21 -10.62 -15.00
CA VAL A 133 -0.89 -11.34 -15.66
C VAL A 133 -1.29 -10.58 -16.90
N ASP A 134 -1.28 -11.24 -18.06
CA ASP A 134 -1.66 -10.67 -19.36
C ASP A 134 -1.02 -9.30 -19.66
N GLY A 135 0.27 -9.18 -19.32
CA GLY A 135 1.07 -7.97 -19.56
C GLY A 135 0.86 -6.83 -18.55
N LEU A 136 0.21 -7.11 -17.41
CA LEU A 136 0.01 -6.15 -16.33
C LEU A 136 0.57 -6.69 -15.02
N MET A 137 1.33 -5.88 -14.30
CA MET A 137 1.53 -6.09 -12.87
C MET A 137 0.23 -5.75 -12.13
N THR A 138 -0.40 -6.76 -11.53
CA THR A 138 -1.69 -6.65 -10.85
C THR A 138 -1.87 -7.76 -9.82
N HIS A 139 -2.93 -7.72 -9.02
CA HIS A 139 -3.31 -8.76 -8.05
C HIS A 139 -4.76 -9.20 -8.24
N GLY A 140 -5.14 -10.28 -7.56
CA GLY A 140 -6.50 -10.78 -7.58
C GLY A 140 -7.48 -9.82 -6.92
N ALA A 141 -8.77 -9.99 -7.22
CA ALA A 141 -9.82 -9.18 -6.62
C ALA A 141 -9.73 -9.20 -5.09
N ALA A 142 -9.96 -8.04 -4.47
CA ALA A 142 -10.05 -7.89 -3.04
C ALA A 142 -11.11 -8.82 -2.43
N ARG A 143 -10.74 -9.50 -1.34
CA ARG A 143 -11.66 -10.23 -0.46
C ARG A 143 -11.86 -9.51 0.88
N SER A 144 -11.08 -8.46 1.15
CA SER A 144 -11.22 -7.55 2.29
C SER A 144 -11.11 -6.09 1.83
N PRO A 145 -11.67 -5.11 2.57
CA PRO A 145 -11.70 -3.69 2.15
C PRO A 145 -10.34 -2.98 2.24
N ASP A 146 -9.34 -3.60 2.86
CA ASP A 146 -7.98 -3.11 3.09
C ASP A 146 -6.94 -3.80 2.17
N ALA A 147 -7.41 -4.46 1.11
CA ALA A 147 -6.58 -5.14 0.12
C ALA A 147 -5.65 -4.15 -0.61
N VAL A 148 -4.35 -4.35 -0.40
CA VAL A 148 -3.29 -3.53 -1.02
C VAL A 148 -2.10 -4.42 -1.36
N SER A 149 -1.48 -4.19 -2.52
CA SER A 149 -0.19 -4.77 -2.86
C SER A 149 0.82 -3.67 -3.21
N TRP A 150 2.04 -3.83 -2.72
CA TRP A 150 3.18 -2.96 -3.02
C TRP A 150 4.24 -3.75 -3.75
N LEU A 151 4.77 -3.22 -4.85
CA LEU A 151 6.09 -3.56 -5.38
C LEU A 151 7.05 -2.45 -4.96
N GLU A 152 8.21 -2.78 -4.41
CA GLU A 152 9.21 -1.81 -3.99
C GLU A 152 10.63 -2.18 -4.44
N LYS A 153 11.43 -1.17 -4.78
CA LYS A 153 12.82 -1.32 -5.21
C LYS A 153 13.72 -0.27 -4.57
N TRP A 154 14.81 -0.72 -3.95
CA TRP A 154 15.93 0.12 -3.53
C TRP A 154 16.74 0.62 -4.72
N THR A 155 16.82 1.93 -4.96
CA THR A 155 17.54 2.53 -6.10
C THR A 155 19.00 2.91 -5.79
N LYS A 156 19.51 2.63 -4.58
CA LYS A 156 20.85 3.02 -4.07
C LYS A 156 21.10 4.53 -3.93
N ALA A 157 20.34 5.35 -4.63
CA ALA A 157 20.31 6.81 -4.52
C ALA A 157 18.87 7.26 -4.34
N ASP A 158 18.69 8.50 -3.88
CA ASP A 158 17.39 9.17 -3.81
C ASP A 158 16.60 9.02 -5.11
N VAL A 159 15.36 8.55 -4.98
CA VAL A 159 14.40 8.56 -6.09
C VAL A 159 14.03 10.02 -6.36
N ARG A 160 14.37 10.48 -7.56
CA ARG A 160 14.08 11.83 -8.06
C ARG A 160 13.14 11.79 -9.26
N ARG A 161 12.90 10.61 -9.81
CA ARG A 161 11.90 10.37 -10.84
C ARG A 161 11.20 9.05 -10.57
N ILE A 162 9.89 9.02 -10.67
CA ILE A 162 9.10 7.79 -10.65
C ILE A 162 7.91 7.95 -11.57
N GLY A 163 7.55 6.88 -12.26
CA GLY A 163 6.36 6.90 -13.09
C GLY A 163 5.85 5.52 -13.41
N ALA A 164 4.69 5.51 -14.05
CA ALA A 164 4.08 4.30 -14.53
C ALA A 164 3.09 4.56 -15.66
N ARG A 165 2.82 3.50 -16.43
CA ARG A 165 1.64 3.40 -17.29
C ARG A 165 0.62 2.52 -16.60
N VAL A 166 -0.43 3.16 -16.08
CA VAL A 166 -1.51 2.54 -15.30
C VAL A 166 -2.64 2.17 -16.24
N VAL A 167 -3.19 0.95 -16.10
CA VAL A 167 -4.40 0.50 -16.76
C VAL A 167 -5.50 0.36 -15.72
N PHE A 168 -6.55 1.17 -15.83
CA PHE A 168 -7.66 1.12 -14.89
C PHE A 168 -8.63 -0.02 -15.25
N ALA A 169 -9.14 -0.73 -14.24
CA ALA A 169 -10.18 -1.72 -14.40
C ALA A 169 -11.48 -1.08 -14.94
N PRO A 170 -12.31 -1.83 -15.69
CA PRO A 170 -13.65 -1.35 -16.04
C PRO A 170 -14.43 -1.08 -14.75
N ASN A 171 -15.22 0.00 -14.70
CA ASN A 171 -16.03 0.42 -13.54
C ASN A 171 -15.26 1.09 -12.37
N HIS A 172 -14.08 1.67 -12.63
CA HIS A 172 -13.48 2.79 -11.88
C HIS A 172 -13.12 2.60 -10.38
N SER A 173 -13.10 1.39 -9.84
CA SER A 173 -12.89 1.17 -8.39
C SER A 173 -11.43 1.07 -7.95
N GLY A 174 -10.49 0.79 -8.87
CA GLY A 174 -9.08 0.63 -8.54
C GLY A 174 -8.32 1.96 -8.50
N SER A 175 -7.51 2.15 -7.46
CA SER A 175 -6.51 3.23 -7.40
C SER A 175 -5.10 2.65 -7.48
N ALA A 176 -4.17 3.47 -7.95
CA ALA A 176 -2.75 3.16 -7.93
C ALA A 176 -2.00 4.28 -7.21
N ALA A 177 -0.84 3.97 -6.62
CA ALA A 177 0.06 5.00 -6.13
C ALA A 177 1.50 4.80 -6.61
N LEU A 178 2.17 5.92 -6.86
CA LEU A 178 3.59 6.02 -7.19
C LEU A 178 4.27 6.74 -6.04
N THR A 179 5.21 6.09 -5.36
CA THR A 179 5.83 6.67 -4.17
C THR A 179 7.35 6.57 -4.17
N ALA A 180 8.01 7.65 -3.78
CA ALA A 180 9.41 7.66 -3.39
C ALA A 180 9.49 7.67 -1.86
N TRP A 181 9.67 6.51 -1.22
CA TRP A 181 9.69 6.41 0.23
C TRP A 181 11.05 6.78 0.81
N HIS A 182 11.00 7.43 1.97
CA HIS A 182 12.14 7.64 2.85
C HIS A 182 12.51 6.34 3.59
N THR A 183 11.49 5.57 4.01
CA THR A 183 11.63 4.27 4.68
C THR A 183 10.93 3.19 3.86
N SER A 184 11.56 2.02 3.67
CA SER A 184 10.94 0.89 2.98
C SER A 184 9.60 0.53 3.61
N ILE A 185 8.57 0.35 2.79
CA ILE A 185 7.27 -0.18 3.25
C ILE A 185 7.37 -1.68 3.60
N LEU A 186 8.35 -2.38 3.01
CA LEU A 186 8.58 -3.81 3.24
C LEU A 186 9.21 -4.06 4.62
N ASP A 187 10.02 -3.10 5.10
CA ASP A 187 10.70 -3.20 6.38
C ASP A 187 9.88 -2.68 7.57
N LEU A 188 8.68 -2.11 7.34
CA LEU A 188 7.85 -1.62 8.45
C LEU A 188 7.26 -2.77 9.27
N ASP A 189 7.60 -2.80 10.54
CA ASP A 189 6.99 -3.64 11.56
C ASP A 189 6.01 -2.85 12.45
N GLY A 190 5.04 -3.56 13.05
CA GLY A 190 4.15 -3.01 14.05
C GLY A 190 3.41 -1.72 13.62
N GLN A 191 3.65 -0.64 14.37
CA GLN A 191 2.99 0.67 14.26
C GLN A 191 3.83 1.71 13.49
N ALA A 192 4.95 1.31 12.88
CA ALA A 192 5.83 2.25 12.18
C ALA A 192 5.09 2.86 10.97
N THR A 193 5.04 4.19 10.92
CA THR A 193 4.36 4.92 9.84
C THR A 193 5.34 5.24 8.72
N PRO A 194 5.03 4.89 7.45
CA PRO A 194 5.90 5.21 6.33
C PRO A 194 6.05 6.71 6.16
N ARG A 195 7.21 7.15 5.67
CA ARG A 195 7.48 8.58 5.43
C ARG A 195 7.81 8.85 3.97
N THR A 196 7.23 9.90 3.41
CA THR A 196 7.50 10.37 2.04
C THR A 196 7.02 11.79 1.86
N GLY A 197 7.74 12.58 1.07
CA GLY A 197 7.24 13.84 0.54
C GLY A 197 6.67 13.72 -0.88
N MET A 198 6.63 12.51 -1.44
CA MET A 198 6.38 12.28 -2.87
C MET A 198 5.60 10.98 -3.08
N ARG A 199 4.29 11.05 -2.82
CA ARG A 199 3.32 9.99 -3.10
C ARG A 199 2.21 10.50 -4.02
N LEU A 200 2.15 10.04 -5.26
CA LEU A 200 1.03 10.33 -6.16
C LEU A 200 0.01 9.21 -6.08
N VAL A 201 -1.20 9.51 -5.64
CA VAL A 201 -2.36 8.61 -5.75
C VAL A 201 -3.13 8.98 -7.01
N VAL A 202 -3.40 8.00 -7.87
CA VAL A 202 -4.08 8.20 -9.15
C VAL A 202 -5.34 7.35 -9.25
N THR A 203 -6.36 7.95 -9.85
CA THR A 203 -7.69 7.39 -10.11
C THR A 203 -8.07 7.73 -11.55
N PRO A 204 -9.08 7.09 -12.16
CA PRO A 204 -9.42 7.35 -13.57
C PRO A 204 -9.70 8.82 -13.94
N SER A 205 -10.10 9.66 -12.99
CA SER A 205 -10.50 11.05 -13.21
C SER A 205 -9.54 12.10 -12.64
N GLY A 206 -8.51 11.69 -11.90
CA GLY A 206 -7.64 12.66 -11.24
C GLY A 206 -6.55 12.04 -10.39
N TRP A 207 -5.72 12.92 -9.85
CA TRP A 207 -4.57 12.58 -9.03
C TRP A 207 -4.49 13.49 -7.80
N ARG A 208 -3.86 12.96 -6.74
CA ARG A 208 -3.50 13.69 -5.53
C ARG A 208 -2.05 13.40 -5.18
N LEU A 209 -1.28 14.45 -4.94
CA LEU A 209 0.07 14.38 -4.40
C LEU A 209 -0.02 14.51 -2.88
N VAL A 210 0.54 13.54 -2.17
CA VAL A 210 0.43 13.39 -0.72
C VAL A 210 1.81 13.39 -0.10
N ALA A 211 1.97 14.12 1.00
CA ALA A 211 3.09 14.00 1.92
C ALA A 211 2.65 13.19 3.15
N VAL A 212 3.52 12.31 3.65
CA VAL A 212 3.33 11.52 4.86
C VAL A 212 4.57 11.70 5.74
N ASP A 213 4.42 12.34 6.89
CA ASP A 213 5.54 12.74 7.76
C ASP A 213 5.63 11.94 9.07
N GLY A 214 4.87 10.85 9.17
CA GLY A 214 4.79 10.01 10.37
C GLY A 214 3.76 10.49 11.39
N ARG A 215 3.18 11.68 11.23
CA ARG A 215 2.07 12.17 12.05
C ARG A 215 0.75 12.10 11.30
N ALA A 216 0.76 12.54 10.04
CA ALA A 216 -0.41 12.57 9.19
C ALA A 216 -0.05 12.35 7.71
N ALA A 217 -1.08 12.08 6.92
CA ALA A 217 -1.02 12.16 5.47
C ALA A 217 -1.79 13.41 5.02
N GLU A 218 -1.15 14.28 4.24
CA GLU A 218 -1.73 15.53 3.78
C GLU A 218 -1.64 15.64 2.26
N THR A 219 -2.73 16.09 1.62
CA THR A 219 -2.71 16.38 0.18
C THR A 219 -2.05 17.73 -0.05
N ILE A 220 -0.87 17.72 -0.66
CA ILE A 220 -0.08 18.92 -0.97
C ILE A 220 -0.31 19.42 -2.41
N GLY A 221 -1.00 18.63 -3.23
CA GLY A 221 -1.43 19.05 -4.56
C GLY A 221 -2.44 18.07 -5.14
N SER A 222 -3.21 18.54 -6.12
CA SER A 222 -4.21 17.72 -6.80
C SER A 222 -4.48 18.22 -8.21
N GLY A 223 -4.98 17.34 -9.07
CA GLY A 223 -5.42 17.71 -10.41
C GLY A 223 -6.40 16.69 -10.98
N THR A 224 -7.11 17.11 -12.02
CA THR A 224 -8.06 16.27 -12.77
C THR A 224 -7.60 16.16 -14.21
N TYR A 225 -7.96 15.06 -14.87
CA TYR A 225 -7.66 14.87 -16.27
C TYR A 225 -8.76 14.03 -16.93
N THR A 226 -8.85 14.12 -18.26
CA THR A 226 -9.74 13.27 -19.05
C THR A 226 -8.94 12.09 -19.59
N LEU A 227 -9.34 10.88 -19.23
CA LEU A 227 -8.69 9.67 -19.71
C LEU A 227 -9.11 9.33 -21.14
N ALA A 228 -8.15 9.29 -22.07
CA ALA A 228 -8.36 8.72 -23.39
C ALA A 228 -8.16 7.18 -23.35
N GLY A 229 -9.26 6.42 -23.35
CA GLY A 229 -9.23 4.96 -23.27
C GLY A 229 -9.10 4.44 -21.84
N ARG A 230 -8.24 3.43 -21.62
CA ARG A 230 -8.09 2.76 -20.30
C ARG A 230 -6.71 2.88 -19.68
N SER A 231 -5.75 3.45 -20.40
CA SER A 231 -4.35 3.55 -19.99
C SER A 231 -3.97 5.00 -19.73
N ALA A 232 -3.32 5.26 -18.60
CA ALA A 232 -2.90 6.57 -18.14
C ALA A 232 -1.39 6.56 -17.87
N ARG A 233 -0.64 7.49 -18.46
CA ARG A 233 0.80 7.65 -18.19
C ARG A 233 0.98 8.76 -17.16
N PHE A 234 1.71 8.49 -16.09
CA PHE A 234 2.10 9.47 -15.09
C PHE A 234 3.60 9.47 -14.91
N ASP A 235 4.19 10.66 -14.78
CA ASP A 235 5.61 10.84 -14.46
C ASP A 235 5.72 11.90 -13.36
N LEU A 236 6.43 11.58 -12.29
CA LEU A 236 6.81 12.54 -11.26
C LEU A 236 8.29 12.79 -11.33
N VAL A 237 8.68 14.06 -11.23
CA VAL A 237 10.06 14.48 -11.10
C VAL A 237 10.19 15.34 -9.86
N ARG A 238 11.28 15.18 -9.10
CA ARG A 238 11.60 15.97 -7.91
C ARG A 238 12.94 16.68 -8.05
N LYS A 239 12.96 17.93 -7.60
CA LYS A 239 14.17 18.73 -7.41
C LYS A 239 13.96 19.65 -6.21
N ALA A 240 14.83 19.53 -5.22
CA ALA A 240 14.69 20.22 -3.93
C ALA A 240 13.31 19.92 -3.29
N ASP A 241 12.56 20.96 -2.96
CA ASP A 241 11.25 20.96 -2.33
C ASP A 241 10.08 20.90 -3.34
N THR A 242 10.37 20.79 -4.63
CA THR A 242 9.36 20.84 -5.69
C THR A 242 9.21 19.49 -6.38
N VAL A 243 7.96 19.08 -6.60
CA VAL A 243 7.56 17.96 -7.45
C VAL A 243 6.86 18.48 -8.69
N TRP A 244 7.21 17.95 -9.85
CA TRP A 244 6.51 18.14 -11.12
C TRP A 244 5.76 16.85 -11.44
N VAL A 245 4.44 16.94 -11.56
CA VAL A 245 3.54 15.86 -11.97
C VAL A 245 3.17 16.08 -13.44
N THR A 246 3.54 15.13 -14.29
CA THR A 246 3.05 15.05 -15.67
C THR A 246 1.90 14.05 -15.72
N ASP A 247 0.71 14.53 -16.08
CA ASP A 247 -0.49 13.71 -16.16
C ASP A 247 -0.69 13.11 -17.57
N PRO A 248 -1.74 12.27 -17.77
CA PRO A 248 -1.96 11.59 -19.06
C PRO A 248 -2.27 12.52 -20.23
N SER A 249 -2.70 13.77 -19.96
CA SER A 249 -2.92 14.78 -20.99
C SER A 249 -1.62 15.45 -21.44
N GLY A 250 -0.51 15.19 -20.73
CA GLY A 250 0.78 15.86 -20.95
C GLY A 250 0.90 17.19 -20.18
N THR A 251 -0.13 17.58 -19.43
CA THR A 251 -0.07 18.74 -18.54
C THR A 251 0.96 18.50 -17.44
N VAL A 252 1.83 19.49 -17.21
CA VAL A 252 2.81 19.50 -16.12
C VAL A 252 2.35 20.45 -15.03
N THR A 253 2.15 19.93 -13.83
CA THR A 253 1.83 20.70 -12.62
C THR A 253 3.02 20.66 -11.67
N SER A 254 3.48 21.82 -11.17
CA SER A 254 4.48 21.88 -10.11
C SER A 254 3.83 22.12 -8.75
N VAL A 255 4.37 21.47 -7.72
CA VAL A 255 3.92 21.56 -6.33
C VAL A 255 5.16 21.72 -5.44
N SER A 256 5.21 22.79 -4.65
CA SER A 256 6.31 23.06 -3.72
C SER A 256 5.86 22.80 -2.28
N ASP A 257 6.59 21.95 -1.56
CA ASP A 257 6.36 21.69 -0.13
C ASP A 257 7.70 21.30 0.53
N PRO A 258 8.11 21.91 1.66
CA PRO A 258 9.38 21.60 2.33
C PRO A 258 9.58 20.12 2.71
N ARG A 259 8.49 19.36 2.88
CA ARG A 259 8.51 17.92 3.18
C ARG A 259 9.00 17.10 1.99
N VAL A 260 8.84 17.58 0.76
CA VAL A 260 9.37 16.94 -0.47
C VAL A 260 10.89 16.77 -0.40
N ALA A 261 11.59 17.79 0.13
CA ALA A 261 13.04 17.73 0.28
C ALA A 261 13.45 16.92 1.51
N SER A 262 12.83 17.19 2.67
CA SER A 262 13.23 16.59 3.95
C SER A 262 12.86 15.11 4.11
N LEU A 263 11.85 14.64 3.37
CA LEU A 263 11.40 13.24 3.37
C LEU A 263 11.80 12.52 2.07
N SER A 264 12.92 12.89 1.47
CA SER A 264 13.45 12.21 0.30
C SER A 264 13.95 10.82 0.64
N GLY A 265 13.88 9.90 -0.32
CA GLY A 265 14.55 8.63 -0.11
C GLY A 265 14.70 7.72 -1.32
N PRO A 266 15.40 6.61 -1.10
CA PRO A 266 15.92 5.71 -2.13
C PRO A 266 15.00 4.53 -2.47
N TRP A 267 13.75 4.53 -2.01
CA TRP A 267 12.82 3.43 -2.23
C TRP A 267 11.74 3.84 -3.24
N ALA A 268 11.76 3.24 -4.44
CA ALA A 268 10.71 3.42 -5.42
C ALA A 268 9.62 2.38 -5.21
N SER A 269 8.36 2.80 -5.11
CA SER A 269 7.23 1.91 -4.85
C SER A 269 6.04 2.17 -5.77
N TRP A 270 5.43 1.07 -6.22
CA TRP A 270 4.20 1.03 -7.01
C TRP A 270 3.14 0.25 -6.22
N GLU A 271 2.08 0.94 -5.84
CA GLU A 271 0.99 0.42 -5.01
C GLU A 271 -0.27 0.23 -5.85
N LEU A 272 -0.97 -0.87 -5.61
CA LEU A 272 -2.32 -1.14 -6.08
C LEU A 272 -3.24 -1.27 -4.88
N ARG A 273 -4.35 -0.51 -4.90
CA ARG A 273 -5.34 -0.54 -3.82
C ARG A 273 -6.75 -0.67 -4.38
N ASP A 274 -7.48 -1.60 -3.79
CA ASP A 274 -8.91 -1.78 -4.04
C ASP A 274 -9.74 -0.91 -3.12
N ALA A 275 -10.80 -0.30 -3.64
CA ALA A 275 -11.72 0.50 -2.84
C ALA A 275 -12.80 -0.34 -2.13
N ARG A 276 -13.11 -1.55 -2.64
CA ARG A 276 -14.21 -2.40 -2.14
C ARG A 276 -13.93 -3.88 -2.38
N VAL A 277 -14.57 -4.74 -1.59
CA VAL A 277 -14.54 -6.20 -1.82
C VAL A 277 -15.14 -6.53 -3.19
N GLY A 278 -14.50 -7.47 -3.89
CA GLY A 278 -14.91 -7.95 -5.22
C GLY A 278 -14.49 -7.05 -6.39
N THR A 279 -13.88 -5.89 -6.12
CA THR A 279 -13.32 -5.05 -7.19
C THR A 279 -11.98 -5.58 -7.65
N ARG A 280 -11.59 -5.18 -8.87
CA ARG A 280 -10.23 -5.42 -9.37
C ARG A 280 -9.45 -4.11 -9.27
N PRO A 281 -8.18 -4.17 -8.88
CA PRO A 281 -7.36 -2.98 -8.80
C PRO A 281 -7.10 -2.43 -10.20
N ALA A 282 -6.46 -1.27 -10.25
CA ALA A 282 -5.69 -0.92 -11.43
C ALA A 282 -4.57 -1.95 -11.67
N GLY A 283 -3.97 -1.94 -12.85
CA GLY A 283 -2.73 -2.66 -13.13
C GLY A 283 -1.68 -1.71 -13.65
N PHE A 284 -0.41 -2.07 -13.52
CA PHE A 284 0.67 -1.35 -14.18
C PHE A 284 1.10 -2.11 -15.43
N ALA A 285 0.99 -1.49 -16.59
CA ALA A 285 1.57 -2.02 -17.83
C ALA A 285 3.08 -1.77 -17.91
N GLU A 286 3.54 -0.72 -17.22
CA GLU A 286 4.93 -0.29 -17.23
C GLU A 286 5.24 0.51 -15.97
N VAL A 287 6.45 0.37 -15.44
CA VAL A 287 6.96 1.11 -14.28
C VAL A 287 8.39 1.59 -14.51
N TRP A 288 8.76 2.75 -13.98
CA TRP A 288 10.12 3.28 -14.08
C TRP A 288 10.49 4.17 -12.88
N ALA A 289 11.79 4.24 -12.58
CA ALA A 289 12.34 5.08 -11.53
C ALA A 289 13.74 5.58 -11.89
N GLY A 290 14.16 6.68 -11.27
CA GLY A 290 15.40 7.41 -11.55
C GLY A 290 15.88 8.23 -10.38
#